data_AF-A0A5K0XLT0-F1
#
_entry.id   AF-A0A5K0XLT0-F1
#
_cell.length_a   1.000
_cell.length_b   1.000
_cell.length_c   1.000
_cell.angle_alpha   90.00
_cell.angle_beta   90.00
_cell.angle_gamma   90.00
#
_symmetry.space_group_name_H-M   'P 1'
#
loop_
_entity.id
_entity.type
_entity.pdbx_description
1 polymer ?
#
loop_
_entity_poly.entity_id
_entity_poly.type
_entity_poly.pdbx_seq_one_letter_code
_entity_poly.pdbx_strand_id
1 'polypeptide(L)'
;MINKGEDEEGMTQWFEEVTRDAEEVQTSILGKIIRQNSGTEYLRKWLGQVQVDEVDDHALESYFTSLLPLSTHADYETYIQRIADGDSSPILTQQPITTLSL
;
A
#
# COMPACT_ATOMS: atom_id res chain seq x y z
N MET A 1 -3.61 -18.52 37.38
CA MET A 1 -2.53 -17.54 37.23
C MET A 1 -2.14 -17.55 35.77
N ILE A 2 -2.38 -16.45 35.05
CA ILE A 2 -1.93 -16.32 33.66
C ILE A 2 -0.43 -16.03 33.71
N ASN A 3 0.36 -16.83 33.00
CA ASN A 3 1.81 -16.85 33.08
C ASN A 3 2.39 -15.69 32.26
N LYS A 4 2.43 -14.51 32.87
CA LYS A 4 2.78 -13.23 32.22
C LYS A 4 4.17 -13.23 31.54
N GLY A 5 5.09 -14.12 31.97
CA GLY A 5 6.43 -14.25 31.37
C GLY A 5 6.45 -14.99 30.03
N GLU A 6 5.54 -15.93 29.78
CA GLU A 6 5.48 -16.67 28.50
C GLU A 6 4.90 -15.79 27.38
N ASP A 7 3.93 -14.92 27.71
CA ASP A 7 3.34 -13.98 26.76
C ASP A 7 4.30 -12.84 26.39
N GLU A 8 5.15 -12.40 27.34
CA GLU A 8 6.16 -11.35 27.11
C GLU A 8 7.31 -11.87 26.24
N GLU A 9 7.86 -13.07 26.52
CA GLU A 9 8.88 -13.70 25.67
C GLU A 9 8.36 -14.00 24.26
N GLY A 10 7.12 -14.49 24.15
CA GLY A 10 6.47 -14.71 22.84
C GLY A 10 6.26 -13.41 22.05
N MET A 11 5.86 -12.32 22.71
CA MET A 11 5.75 -11.01 22.07
C MET A 11 7.11 -10.46 21.62
N THR A 12 8.15 -10.58 22.45
CA THR A 12 9.50 -10.12 22.10
C THR A 12 10.05 -10.92 20.92
N GLN A 13 9.91 -12.25 20.93
CA GLN A 13 10.37 -13.09 19.82
C GLN A 13 9.62 -12.75 18.52
N TRP A 14 8.29 -12.60 18.57
CA TRP A 14 7.51 -12.17 17.41
C TRP A 14 7.98 -10.81 16.89
N PHE A 15 8.24 -9.85 17.79
CA PHE A 15 8.72 -8.52 17.42
C PHE A 15 10.09 -8.60 16.73
N GLU A 16 11.03 -9.39 17.26
CA GLU A 16 12.33 -9.62 16.64
C GLU A 16 12.19 -10.26 15.26
N GLU A 17 11.29 -11.24 15.09
CA GLU A 17 11.05 -11.88 13.81
C GLU A 17 10.47 -10.93 12.76
N VAL A 18 9.49 -10.08 13.12
CA VAL A 18 8.90 -9.12 12.18
C VAL A 18 9.79 -7.92 11.89
N THR A 19 10.72 -7.59 12.78
CA THR A 19 11.63 -6.44 12.60
C THR A 19 12.97 -6.81 11.98
N ARG A 20 13.41 -8.07 12.06
CA ARG A 20 14.67 -8.55 11.49
C ARG A 20 14.78 -8.29 9.99
N ASP A 21 13.69 -8.55 9.27
CA ASP A 21 13.63 -8.45 7.80
C ASP A 21 12.68 -7.33 7.36
N ALA A 22 12.59 -6.26 8.15
CA ALA A 22 11.64 -5.17 7.92
C ALA A 22 11.75 -4.54 6.53
N GLU A 23 12.98 -4.40 5.99
CA GLU A 23 13.23 -3.89 4.64
C GLU A 23 12.53 -4.76 3.58
N GLU A 24 12.87 -6.04 3.52
CA GLU A 24 12.31 -6.99 2.55
C GLU A 24 10.79 -7.14 2.72
N VAL A 25 10.29 -7.13 3.96
CA VAL A 25 8.85 -7.16 4.25
C VAL A 25 8.16 -5.91 3.71
N GLN A 26 8.72 -4.72 3.90
CA GLN A 26 8.15 -3.47 3.38
C GLN A 26 8.19 -3.42 1.85
N THR A 27 9.30 -3.82 1.23
CA THR A 27 9.43 -3.92 -0.24
C THR A 27 8.39 -4.88 -0.81
N SER A 28 8.19 -6.04 -0.18
CA SER A 28 7.16 -7.00 -0.62
C SER A 28 5.73 -6.49 -0.41
N ILE A 29 5.46 -5.78 0.69
CA ILE A 29 4.15 -5.15 0.93
C ILE A 29 3.88 -4.08 -0.14
N LEU A 30 4.85 -3.22 -0.44
CA LEU A 30 4.73 -2.21 -1.49
C LEU A 30 4.45 -2.86 -2.86
N GLY A 31 5.20 -3.90 -3.21
CA GLY A 31 4.97 -4.69 -4.44
C GLY A 31 3.55 -5.25 -4.52
N LYS A 32 3.01 -5.79 -3.41
CA LYS A 32 1.61 -6.27 -3.34
C LYS A 32 0.60 -5.15 -3.53
N ILE A 33 0.81 -4.00 -2.87
CA ILE A 33 -0.07 -2.83 -3.01
C ILE A 33 -0.09 -2.35 -4.47
N ILE A 34 1.07 -2.25 -5.10
CA ILE A 34 1.18 -1.79 -6.50
C ILE A 34 0.48 -2.77 -7.44
N ARG A 35 0.75 -4.08 -7.33
CA ARG A 35 0.11 -5.08 -8.21
C ARG A 35 -1.41 -5.14 -8.02
N GLN A 36 -1.89 -5.08 -6.78
CA GLN A 36 -3.32 -5.10 -6.49
C GLN A 36 -4.04 -3.86 -7.05
N ASN A 37 -3.36 -2.70 -7.13
CA ASN A 37 -3.98 -1.43 -7.50
C ASN A 37 -3.47 -0.88 -8.85
N SER A 38 -2.72 -1.65 -9.62
CA SER A 38 -2.09 -1.21 -10.87
C SER A 38 -3.08 -0.74 -11.93
N GLY A 39 -4.32 -1.24 -11.88
CA GLY A 39 -5.43 -0.85 -12.75
C GLY A 39 -6.11 0.47 -12.36
N THR A 40 -5.77 1.05 -11.22
CA THR A 40 -6.43 2.26 -10.70
C THR A 40 -6.07 3.51 -11.50
N GLU A 41 -6.98 4.48 -11.54
CA GLU A 41 -6.76 5.77 -12.21
C GLU A 41 -5.48 6.45 -11.72
N TYR A 42 -5.26 6.47 -10.40
CA TYR A 42 -4.10 7.13 -9.81
C TYR A 42 -2.78 6.43 -10.15
N LEU A 43 -2.67 5.11 -9.96
CA LEU A 43 -1.40 4.42 -10.26
C LEU A 43 -1.10 4.39 -11.76
N ARG A 44 -2.12 4.21 -12.61
CA ARG A 44 -1.93 4.26 -14.08
C ARG A 44 -1.41 5.61 -14.56
N LYS A 45 -1.81 6.70 -13.92
CA LYS A 45 -1.33 8.06 -14.26
C LYS A 45 0.20 8.16 -14.15
N TRP A 46 0.80 7.48 -13.17
CA TRP A 46 2.24 7.60 -12.88
C TRP A 46 3.07 6.43 -13.41
N LEU A 47 2.59 5.20 -13.27
CA LEU A 47 3.28 3.99 -13.73
C LEU A 47 3.14 3.77 -15.25
N GLY A 48 2.16 4.41 -15.90
CA GLY A 48 2.01 4.37 -17.35
C GLY A 48 1.83 2.95 -17.90
N GLN A 49 2.84 2.48 -18.63
CA GLN A 49 2.86 1.16 -19.30
C GLN A 49 3.76 0.13 -18.59
N VAL A 50 4.21 0.40 -17.35
CA VAL A 50 4.99 -0.58 -16.58
C VAL A 50 4.19 -1.87 -16.43
N GLN A 51 4.79 -2.99 -16.87
CA GLN A 51 4.20 -4.33 -16.74
C GLN A 51 4.44 -4.85 -15.32
N VAL A 52 3.64 -4.40 -14.36
CA VAL A 52 3.85 -4.64 -12.92
C VAL A 52 3.97 -6.13 -12.53
N ASP A 53 3.34 -7.02 -13.30
CA ASP A 53 3.36 -8.47 -13.05
C ASP A 53 4.64 -9.16 -13.56
N GLU A 54 5.42 -8.49 -14.39
CA GLU A 54 6.68 -9.00 -14.96
C GLU A 54 7.93 -8.47 -14.22
N VAL A 55 7.72 -7.66 -13.18
CA VAL A 55 8.77 -6.94 -12.46
C VAL A 55 8.82 -7.42 -11.01
N ASP A 56 10.02 -7.58 -10.46
CA ASP A 56 10.24 -7.93 -9.05
C ASP A 56 9.94 -6.76 -8.09
N ASP A 57 9.83 -7.05 -6.80
CA ASP A 57 9.40 -6.07 -5.79
C ASP A 57 10.39 -4.90 -5.64
N HIS A 58 11.69 -5.15 -5.79
CA HIS A 58 12.75 -4.13 -5.67
C HIS A 58 12.71 -3.15 -6.85
N ALA A 59 12.49 -3.65 -8.07
CA ALA A 59 12.32 -2.80 -9.24
C ALA A 59 11.00 -2.01 -9.18
N LEU A 60 9.92 -2.60 -8.67
CA LEU A 60 8.66 -1.87 -8.41
C LEU A 60 8.85 -0.74 -7.41
N GLU A 61 9.60 -0.96 -6.33
CA GLU A 61 9.95 0.08 -5.36
C GLU A 61 10.72 1.23 -6.02
N SER A 62 11.70 0.91 -6.87
CA SER A 62 12.46 1.92 -7.62
C SER A 62 11.57 2.75 -8.57
N TYR A 63 10.65 2.10 -9.29
CA TYR A 63 9.67 2.81 -10.12
C TYR A 63 8.73 3.67 -9.28
N PHE A 64 8.24 3.15 -8.16
CA PHE A 64 7.33 3.88 -7.29
C PHE A 64 7.98 5.16 -6.76
N THR A 65 9.17 5.05 -6.18
CA THR A 65 9.90 6.15 -5.57
C THR A 65 10.42 7.18 -6.57
N SER A 66 10.67 6.78 -7.82
CA SER A 66 11.14 7.69 -8.88
C SER A 66 10.02 8.37 -9.68
N LEU A 67 8.86 7.72 -9.81
CA LEU A 67 7.78 8.21 -10.67
C LEU A 67 6.65 8.91 -9.91
N LEU A 68 6.33 8.47 -8.68
CA LEU A 68 5.22 9.05 -7.94
C LEU A 68 5.66 10.27 -7.14
N PRO A 69 4.85 11.34 -7.12
CA PRO A 69 5.13 12.50 -6.29
C PRO A 69 4.82 12.22 -4.82
N LEU A 70 5.65 12.75 -3.92
CA LEU A 70 5.25 12.94 -2.53
C LEU A 70 4.07 13.90 -2.49
N SER A 71 2.93 13.41 -2.02
CA SER A 71 1.64 14.09 -2.13
C SER A 71 1.09 14.43 -0.74
N THR A 72 0.31 15.50 -0.68
CA THR A 72 -0.45 15.93 0.50
C THR A 72 -1.92 15.57 0.34
N HIS A 73 -2.73 15.75 1.39
CA HIS A 73 -4.17 15.50 1.32
C HIS A 73 -4.86 16.33 0.21
N ALA A 74 -4.45 17.59 0.01
CA ALA A 74 -5.04 18.46 -1.01
C ALA A 74 -4.87 17.91 -2.44
N ASP A 75 -3.78 17.19 -2.70
CA ASP A 75 -3.53 16.57 -4.02
C ASP A 75 -4.51 15.44 -4.34
N TYR A 76 -5.21 14.90 -3.33
CA TYR A 76 -6.19 13.83 -3.48
C TYR A 76 -7.65 14.30 -3.44
N GLU A 77 -7.91 15.58 -3.20
CA GLU A 77 -9.25 16.13 -2.95
C GLU A 77 -10.25 15.77 -4.06
N THR A 78 -9.85 15.91 -5.33
CA THR A 78 -10.69 15.56 -6.48
C THR A 78 -11.07 14.07 -6.50
N TYR A 79 -10.14 13.18 -6.13
CA TYR A 79 -10.43 11.74 -6.09
C TYR A 79 -11.37 11.42 -4.91
N ILE A 80 -11.10 12.00 -3.74
CA ILE A 80 -11.90 11.80 -2.53
C ILE A 80 -13.33 12.30 -2.75
N GLN A 81 -13.52 13.47 -3.35
CA GLN A 81 -14.85 14.01 -3.64
C GLN A 81 -15.63 13.10 -4.59
N ARG A 82 -15.00 12.59 -5.65
CA ARG A 82 -15.64 11.64 -6.57
C ARG A 82 -16.10 10.36 -5.86
N ILE A 83 -15.26 9.82 -4.98
CA ILE A 83 -15.62 8.64 -4.17
C ILE A 83 -16.79 8.97 -3.25
N ALA A 84 -16.78 10.14 -2.59
CA ALA A 84 -17.86 10.60 -1.73
C ALA A 84 -19.19 10.82 -2.47
N ASP A 85 -19.12 11.27 -3.73
CA ASP A 85 -20.27 11.42 -4.62
C ASP A 85 -20.80 10.07 -5.16
N GLY A 86 -20.14 8.95 -4.82
CA GLY A 86 -20.57 7.59 -5.15
C GLY A 86 -19.87 6.96 -6.37
N ASP A 87 -18.80 7.56 -6.89
CA ASP A 87 -17.99 6.92 -7.94
C ASP A 87 -17.27 5.68 -7.39
N SER A 88 -17.73 4.50 -7.79
CA SER A 88 -17.19 3.21 -7.39
C SER A 88 -16.17 2.64 -8.39
N SER A 89 -15.72 3.43 -9.37
CA SER A 89 -14.65 3.03 -10.28
C SER A 89 -13.31 2.91 -9.52
N PRO A 90 -12.32 2.16 -10.07
CA PRO A 90 -11.04 1.98 -9.39
C PRO A 90 -10.19 3.26 -9.46
N ILE A 91 -10.46 4.22 -8.58
CA ILE A 91 -9.78 5.53 -8.57
C ILE A 91 -8.44 5.46 -7.84
N LEU A 92 -8.49 5.13 -6.55
CA LEU A 92 -7.31 5.01 -5.67
C LEU A 92 -7.01 3.55 -5.31
N THR A 93 -8.06 2.74 -5.16
CA THR A 93 -7.98 1.32 -4.83
C THR A 93 -8.74 0.50 -5.85
N GLN A 94 -8.28 -0.72 -6.11
CA GLN A 94 -8.96 -1.64 -7.02
C GLN A 94 -10.29 -2.15 -6.45
N GLN A 95 -10.34 -2.27 -5.13
CA GLN A 95 -11.57 -2.54 -4.39
C GLN A 95 -12.29 -1.22 -4.08
N PRO A 96 -13.62 -1.12 -4.29
CA PRO A 96 -14.36 0.10 -4.00
C PRO A 96 -14.25 0.52 -2.53
N ILE A 97 -14.12 1.82 -2.30
CA ILE A 97 -14.18 2.41 -0.95
C ILE A 97 -15.65 2.53 -0.55
N THR A 98 -16.07 1.80 0.47
CA THR A 98 -17.48 1.68 0.89
C THR A 98 -17.85 2.59 2.06
N THR A 99 -16.87 3.21 2.70
CA THR A 99 -17.08 4.11 3.84
C THR A 99 -16.06 5.22 3.82
N LEU A 100 -16.53 6.46 3.90
CA LEU A 100 -15.73 7.63 4.18
C LEU A 100 -16.28 8.25 5.47
N SER A 101 -15.42 8.42 6.47
CA SER A 101 -15.75 9.15 7.70
C SER A 101 -15.02 10.48 7.68
N LEU A 102 -15.73 11.55 8.04
CA LEU A 102 -15.22 12.89 8.26
C LEU A 102 -14.90 13.13 9.74
#